data_AF-A0A6G4A2M1-F1
#
_entry.id   AF-A0A6G4A2M1-F1
#
_cell.length_a   1.000
_cell.length_b   1.000
_cell.length_c   1.000
_cell.angle_alpha   90.00
_cell.angle_beta   90.00
_cell.angle_gamma   90.00
#
_symmetry.space_group_name_H-M   'P 1'
#
loop_
_entity.id
_entity.type
_entity.pdbx_description
1 polymer ?
#
loop_
_entity_poly.entity_id
_entity_poly.type
_entity_poly.pdbx_seq_one_letter_code
_entity_poly.pdbx_strand_id
1 'polypeptide(L)' 'MWSIIIPIVTLIIGLVGGFFIGVFYLKRQMEKMQNNPEMLQKMAKQMGYNMNKQQMNKVQNMMKNQKWK' A
#
# COMPACT_ATOMS: atom_id res chain seq x y z
N MET A 1 -8.00 -43.21 7.37
CA MET A 1 -7.22 -42.47 6.35
C MET A 1 -7.89 -41.15 5.94
N TRP A 2 -9.15 -41.17 5.47
CA TRP A 2 -9.87 -39.95 5.05
C TRP A 2 -10.00 -38.85 6.11
N SER A 3 -10.12 -39.19 7.38
CA SER A 3 -10.22 -38.23 8.50
C SER A 3 -8.97 -37.34 8.67
N ILE A 4 -7.83 -37.72 8.09
CA ILE A 4 -6.58 -36.93 8.12
C ILE A 4 -6.43 -36.11 6.83
N ILE A 5 -6.88 -36.65 5.69
CA ILE A 5 -6.73 -36.01 4.38
C ILE A 5 -7.63 -34.77 4.28
N ILE A 6 -8.87 -34.86 4.74
CA ILE A 6 -9.85 -33.76 4.71
C ILE A 6 -9.34 -32.50 5.42
N PRO A 7 -8.85 -32.56 6.68
CA PRO A 7 -8.35 -31.36 7.36
C PRO A 7 -7.09 -30.78 6.70
N ILE A 8 -6.20 -31.61 6.14
CA ILE A 8 -5.00 -31.13 5.44
C ILE A 8 -5.38 -30.34 4.18
N VAL A 9 -6.29 -30.87 3.35
CA VAL A 9 -6.74 -30.18 2.14
C VAL A 9 -7.49 -28.89 2.49
N THR A 10 -8.31 -28.93 3.55
CA THR A 10 -9.03 -27.73 4.04
C THR A 10 -8.06 -26.64 4.49
N LEU A 11 -6.99 -26.99 5.21
CA LEU A 11 -5.94 -26.06 5.61
C LEU A 11 -5.22 -25.44 4.40
N ILE A 12 -4.90 -26.23 3.39
CA ILE A 12 -4.25 -25.73 2.18
C ILE A 12 -5.18 -24.78 1.42
N ILE A 13 -6.45 -25.15 1.24
CA ILE A 13 -7.42 -24.27 0.56
C ILE A 13 -7.64 -22.97 1.35
N GLY A 14 -7.70 -23.05 2.68
CA GLY A 14 -7.81 -21.88 3.55
C GLY A 14 -6.58 -20.97 3.47
N LEU A 15 -5.37 -21.55 3.48
CA LEU A 15 -4.12 -20.79 3.34
C LEU A 15 -4.00 -20.16 1.96
N VAL A 16 -4.28 -20.90 0.89
CA VAL A 16 -4.22 -20.39 -0.48
C VAL A 16 -5.28 -19.30 -0.67
N GLY A 17 -6.53 -19.56 -0.30
CA GLY A 17 -7.62 -18.58 -0.41
C GLY A 17 -7.36 -17.32 0.42
N GLY A 18 -6.91 -17.48 1.68
CA GLY A 18 -6.57 -16.37 2.56
C GLY A 18 -5.38 -15.55 2.06
N PHE A 19 -4.34 -16.20 1.51
CA PHE A 19 -3.18 -15.52 0.93
C PHE A 19 -3.55 -14.70 -0.30
N PHE A 20 -4.34 -15.26 -1.22
CA PHE A 20 -4.79 -14.53 -2.41
C PHE A 20 -5.64 -13.30 -2.06
N ILE A 21 -6.59 -13.44 -1.13
CA ILE A 21 -7.40 -12.32 -0.64
C ILE A 21 -6.52 -11.28 0.05
N GLY A 22 -5.58 -11.71 0.89
CA GLY A 22 -4.64 -10.83 1.59
C GLY A 22 -3.77 -10.02 0.63
N VAL A 23 -3.18 -10.67 -0.38
CA VAL A 23 -2.38 -9.99 -1.42
C VAL A 23 -3.23 -9.02 -2.23
N PHE A 24 -4.44 -9.41 -2.64
CA PHE A 24 -5.35 -8.51 -3.37
C PHE A 24 -5.73 -7.28 -2.54
N TYR A 25 -6.03 -7.48 -1.24
CA TYR A 25 -6.35 -6.40 -0.31
C TYR A 25 -5.18 -5.44 -0.11
N LEU A 26 -3.96 -5.97 0.10
CA LEU A 26 -2.75 -5.16 0.24
C LEU A 26 -2.43 -4.39 -1.05
N LYS A 27 -2.55 -5.03 -2.22
CA LYS A 27 -2.37 -4.36 -3.53
C LYS A 27 -3.33 -3.17 -3.65
N ARG A 28 -4.60 -3.39 -3.33
CA ARG A 28 -5.64 -2.35 -3.40
C ARG A 28 -5.45 -1.23 -2.38
N GLN A 29 -4.90 -1.53 -1.20
CA GLN A 29 -4.50 -0.50 -0.23
C GLN A 29 -3.31 0.34 -0.72
N MET A 30 -2.28 -0.30 -1.26
CA MET A 30 -1.10 0.41 -1.78
C MET A 30 -1.45 1.28 -3.00
N GLU A 31 -2.30 0.80 -3.90
CA GLU A 31 -2.83 1.60 -5.01
C GLU A 31 -3.57 2.84 -4.49
N LYS A 32 -4.44 2.70 -3.48
CA LYS A 32 -5.13 3.85 -2.86
C LYS A 32 -4.15 4.82 -2.17
N MET A 33 -3.05 4.32 -1.63
CA MET A 33 -2.04 5.11 -0.94
C MET A 33 -1.16 5.92 -1.92
N GLN A 34 -0.81 5.35 -3.06
CA GLN A 34 -0.03 6.03 -4.11
C GLN A 34 -0.81 7.16 -4.79
N ASN A 35 -2.14 7.03 -4.86
CA ASN A 35 -2.99 8.04 -5.47
C ASN A 35 -3.16 9.32 -4.61
N ASN A 36 -2.62 9.34 -3.39
CA ASN A 36 -2.79 10.46 -2.47
C ASN A 36 -1.44 11.17 -2.19
N PRO A 37 -1.04 12.17 -3.01
CA PRO A 37 0.24 12.85 -2.89
C PRO A 37 0.44 13.52 -1.52
N GLU A 38 -0.65 13.87 -0.83
CA GLU A 38 -0.62 14.43 0.52
C GLU A 38 -0.18 13.41 1.59
N MET A 39 -0.52 12.14 1.41
CA MET A 39 -0.16 11.07 2.35
C MET A 39 1.32 10.73 2.23
N LEU A 40 1.84 10.70 1.00
CA LEU A 40 3.27 10.54 0.73
C LEU A 40 4.10 11.70 1.29
N GLN A 41 3.63 12.95 1.19
CA GLN A 41 4.28 14.11 1.83
C GLN A 41 4.32 14.00 3.35
N LYS A 42 3.22 13.55 3.98
CA LYS A 42 3.16 13.33 5.44
C LYS A 42 4.12 12.22 5.87
N MET A 43 4.19 11.13 5.11
CA MET A 43 5.07 9.98 5.40
C MET A 43 6.56 10.36 5.24
N ALA A 44 6.91 11.11 4.19
CA ALA A 44 8.25 11.64 4.00
C ALA A 44 8.65 12.59 5.16
N LYS A 45 7.75 13.48 5.56
CA LYS A 45 7.96 14.40 6.70
C LYS A 45 8.11 13.66 8.03
N GLN A 46 7.35 12.58 8.24
CA GLN A 46 7.42 11.74 9.43
C GLN A 46 8.68 10.86 9.48
N MET A 47 9.25 10.48 8.33
CA MET A 47 10.54 9.77 8.24
C MET A 47 11.76 10.63 8.61
N GLY A 48 11.58 11.86 9.09
CA GLY A 48 12.68 12.71 9.51
C GLY A 48 13.37 13.44 8.36
N TYR A 49 12.81 13.42 7.14
CA TYR A 49 13.16 14.43 6.15
C TYR A 49 12.67 15.77 6.69
N ASN A 50 13.58 16.51 7.32
CA ASN A 50 13.37 17.85 7.82
C ASN A 50 13.27 18.82 6.63
N MET A 51 12.22 18.65 5.82
CA MET A 51 11.95 19.49 4.67
C MET A 51 11.61 20.89 5.19
N ASN A 52 12.52 21.83 4.98
CA ASN A 52 12.29 23.25 5.24
C ASN A 52 10.98 23.70 4.54
N LYS A 53 10.20 24.59 5.16
CA LYS A 53 8.89 25.06 4.65
C LYS A 53 8.93 25.49 3.18
N GLN A 54 10.07 26.04 2.74
CA GLN A 54 10.32 26.43 1.35
C GLN A 54 10.43 25.24 0.38
N GLN A 55 11.04 24.13 0.81
CA GLN A 55 11.16 22.91 0.00
C GLN A 55 9.80 22.22 -0.13
N MET A 56 8.99 22.20 0.94
CA MET A 56 7.62 21.69 0.89
C MET A 56 6.77 22.44 -0.15
N ASN A 57 6.82 23.77 -0.16
CA ASN A 57 6.10 24.59 -1.15
C ASN A 57 6.59 24.33 -2.58
N LYS A 58 7.91 24.17 -2.78
CA LYS A 58 8.50 23.86 -4.10
C LYS A 58 8.03 22.48 -4.60
N VAL A 59 8.01 21.47 -3.74
CA VAL A 59 7.52 20.12 -4.06
C VAL A 59 6.01 20.11 -4.33
N GLN A 60 5.22 20.86 -3.56
CA GLN A 60 3.77 21.01 -3.81
C GLN A 60 3.49 21.63 -5.19
N ASN A 61 4.24 22.67 -5.58
CA ASN A 61 4.13 23.26 -6.91
C ASN A 61 4.57 22.31 -8.04
N MET A 62 5.63 21.53 -7.83
CA MET A 62 6.07 20.53 -8.82
C MET A 62 5.04 19.41 -9.00
N MET A 63 4.46 18.88 -7.91
CA MET A 63 3.42 17.85 -7.99
C MET A 63 2.11 18.36 -8.61
N LYS A 64 1.72 19.61 -8.34
CA LYS A 64 0.52 20.23 -8.93
C LYS A 64 0.63 20.35 -10.46
N ASN A 65 1.83 20.62 -10.97
CA ASN A 65 2.10 20.76 -12.40
C ASN A 65 2.33 19.42 -13.12
N GLN A 66 2.60 18.33 -12.38
CA GLN A 66 2.79 17.00 -12.96
C GLN A 66 1.48 16.25 -13.25
N LYS A 67 0.35 16.72 -12.69
CA LYS A 67 -1.00 16.21 -12.99
C LYS A 67 -1.55 16.63 -14.37
N TRP A 68 -0.80 17.41 -15.14
CA TRP A 68 -1.20 17.91 -16.45
C TRP A 68 -0.18 17.51 -17.53
N LYS A 69 -0.21 16.23 -17.93
CA LYS A 69 0.24 15.78 -19.26
C LYS A 69 -0.39 14.44 -19.61
#